data_AF-A0A8T8XHP2-F1
#
_entry.id   AF-A0A8T8XHP2-F1
#
_cell.length_a   1.000
_cell.length_b   1.000
_cell.length_c   1.000
_cell.angle_alpha   90.00
_cell.angle_beta   90.00
_cell.angle_gamma   90.00
#
_symmetry.space_group_name_H-M   'P 1'
#
loop_
_entity.id
_entity.type
_entity.pdbx_description
1 polymer ?
#
loop_
_entity_poly.entity_id
_entity_poly.type
_entity_poly.pdbx_seq_one_letter_code
_entity_poly.pdbx_strand_id
1 'polypeptide(L)'
;MSDIEALGPPRKASAHEEEEWRPDIVVGVDFGMTHTGVAYSYGPDWPPPKTIQRWPGKLPGELANKVPTCITYRSDQTTVKAWGFQCESENSEEDLKEFFKLHLSPQHPRDGGPSLAEAQRWFQDYIRCVYRHVVSYFDNTIPQFVTQRVEFLFSVPTTWKDVRMVEETRRLLAQIVGVQNPNHRACIGLTEAEAAAVYAGNEHYRQDDTIMVCDSGGGTTDVNVLKLLSARSEPTRLSQLGHVEGHPIGSVFIDREIHRLICDRLKKITGHLRLSPSATAWRMTFGRFQRFKCAFGTDATAAPWLKLDVPSLQSNADFPEADVYDGQMQIAWKDIQKCFDSKVEGMCRLLDGHIQHLRGQYPNDQISYLILSGGLGSSPYVRQRLQERYSGSGTTRGPISGSMQVLTADEPQLVVVHGLVMDRTQQLKRGVVTFGSRCAPVSYGIICNKLYSKDFHLGERVQIDPRDNRMYVLDQIDWLVIRGYPIDSTGVTKEFHLKTDVGRERDPWKVHIVMSNRMPGELPRSLHQEGVQTVCNLDIFTDNVDKKLKNRHWYSSKPAFWRTSFEVKVVVGPADLTFQLWSKGERIRSKHEPISVHWMPADDVGF
;
A
#
# COMPACT_ATOMS: atom_id res chain seq x y z
N MET A 1 -7.32 37.73 -37.34
CA MET A 1 -8.37 36.82 -37.83
C MET A 1 -8.34 35.61 -36.93
N SER A 2 -9.45 35.38 -36.25
CA SER A 2 -9.76 34.20 -35.43
C SER A 2 -9.62 32.92 -36.24
N ASP A 3 -9.26 31.82 -35.59
CA ASP A 3 -10.03 30.58 -35.67
C ASP A 3 -9.75 29.71 -34.45
N ILE A 4 -10.78 29.66 -33.60
CA ILE A 4 -10.98 28.72 -32.50
C ILE A 4 -11.74 27.55 -33.12
N GLU A 5 -11.14 26.37 -33.24
CA GLU A 5 -11.90 25.13 -33.47
C GLU A 5 -11.41 23.98 -32.58
N ALA A 6 -12.31 23.66 -31.64
CA ALA A 6 -12.70 22.32 -31.20
C ALA A 6 -11.67 21.40 -30.52
N LEU A 7 -11.30 21.74 -29.28
CA LEU A 7 -11.04 20.72 -28.25
C LEU A 7 -12.39 20.17 -27.76
N GLY A 8 -12.83 19.05 -28.34
CA GLY A 8 -13.94 18.28 -27.79
C GLY A 8 -13.58 17.70 -26.41
N PRO A 9 -14.56 17.54 -25.49
CA PRO A 9 -14.29 16.93 -24.19
C PRO A 9 -13.77 15.49 -24.37
N PRO A 10 -12.90 15.00 -23.46
CA PRO A 10 -12.41 13.63 -23.50
C PRO A 10 -13.61 12.67 -23.51
N ARG A 11 -13.64 11.81 -24.53
CA ARG A 11 -14.69 10.82 -24.75
C ARG A 11 -14.67 9.86 -23.55
N LYS A 12 -15.68 9.92 -22.68
CA LYS A 12 -15.89 8.93 -21.63
C LYS A 12 -16.16 7.59 -22.31
N ALA A 13 -15.29 6.61 -22.06
CA ALA A 13 -15.47 5.24 -22.51
C ALA A 13 -16.84 4.72 -22.04
N SER A 14 -17.53 3.98 -22.90
CA SER A 14 -18.81 3.39 -22.55
C SER A 14 -18.61 2.16 -21.67
N ALA A 15 -19.59 1.82 -20.83
CA ALA A 15 -19.54 0.65 -19.94
C ALA A 15 -19.35 -0.72 -20.66
N HIS A 16 -19.41 -0.76 -21.99
CA HIS A 16 -19.05 -1.93 -22.81
C HIS A 16 -17.53 -2.05 -23.06
N GLU A 17 -16.77 -0.96 -23.07
CA GLU A 17 -15.33 -0.96 -23.36
C GLU A 17 -14.48 -1.42 -22.16
N GLU A 18 -14.99 -1.33 -20.92
CA GLU A 18 -14.28 -1.79 -19.72
C GLU A 18 -14.12 -3.32 -19.64
N GLU A 19 -15.01 -4.10 -20.28
CA GLU A 19 -14.87 -5.57 -20.38
C GLU A 19 -13.97 -6.02 -21.55
N GLU A 20 -13.65 -5.14 -22.50
CA GLU A 20 -12.87 -5.47 -23.70
C GLU A 20 -11.39 -5.01 -23.61
N TRP A 21 -11.07 -4.15 -22.65
CA TRP A 21 -9.69 -3.70 -22.45
C TRP A 21 -8.85 -4.81 -21.81
N ARG A 22 -7.93 -5.39 -22.60
CA ARG A 22 -6.90 -6.33 -22.15
C ARG A 22 -5.51 -5.74 -22.40
N PRO A 23 -4.61 -5.76 -21.42
CA PRO A 23 -3.25 -5.27 -21.65
C PRO A 23 -2.48 -6.23 -22.54
N ASP A 24 -1.61 -5.66 -23.37
CA ASP A 24 -0.57 -6.39 -24.08
C ASP A 24 0.72 -6.45 -23.23
N ILE A 25 0.91 -5.47 -22.34
CA ILE A 25 2.02 -5.39 -21.39
C ILE A 25 1.49 -5.06 -19.99
N VAL A 26 1.95 -5.81 -18.99
CA VAL A 26 1.72 -5.53 -17.57
C VAL A 26 3.02 -5.03 -16.96
N VAL A 27 2.97 -3.88 -16.28
CA VAL A 27 4.09 -3.26 -15.60
C VAL A 27 3.78 -3.17 -14.11
N GLY A 28 4.56 -3.83 -13.26
CA GLY A 28 4.55 -3.59 -11.82
C GLY A 28 5.46 -2.41 -11.49
N VAL A 29 4.98 -1.52 -10.61
CA VAL A 29 5.74 -0.41 -10.05
C VAL A 29 5.65 -0.47 -8.53
N ASP A 30 6.78 -0.75 -7.90
CA ASP A 30 6.93 -0.66 -6.45
C ASP A 30 7.51 0.72 -6.10
N PHE A 31 6.63 1.67 -5.76
CA PHE A 31 7.04 2.99 -5.27
C PHE A 31 7.48 2.87 -3.81
N GLY A 32 8.69 2.38 -3.58
CA GLY A 32 9.26 2.22 -2.24
C GLY A 32 9.73 3.53 -1.62
N MET A 33 9.89 3.53 -0.29
CA MET A 33 10.29 4.74 0.46
C MET A 33 11.69 5.25 0.10
N THR A 34 12.65 4.34 -0.06
CA THR A 34 14.05 4.66 -0.39
C THR A 34 14.36 4.43 -1.86
N HIS A 35 13.76 3.41 -2.47
CA HIS A 35 14.02 3.01 -3.83
C HIS A 35 12.73 2.52 -4.50
N THR A 36 12.62 2.78 -5.80
CA THR A 36 11.52 2.33 -6.67
C THR A 36 11.98 1.22 -7.59
N GLY A 37 11.21 0.13 -7.67
CA GLY A 37 11.44 -0.97 -8.60
C GLY A 37 10.40 -0.98 -9.73
N VAL A 38 10.83 -1.40 -10.93
CA VAL A 38 9.91 -1.62 -12.06
C VAL A 38 10.20 -2.97 -12.70
N ALA A 39 9.17 -3.77 -12.88
CA ALA A 39 9.23 -5.03 -13.60
C ALA A 39 8.04 -5.15 -14.55
N TYR A 40 8.16 -5.98 -15.58
CA TYR A 40 7.11 -6.14 -16.58
C TYR A 40 7.05 -7.56 -17.14
N SER A 41 5.92 -7.89 -17.71
CA SER A 41 5.72 -9.07 -18.56
C SER A 41 4.79 -8.69 -19.71
N TYR A 42 4.82 -9.45 -20.80
CA TYR A 42 4.11 -9.14 -22.03
C TYR A 42 3.37 -10.38 -22.57
N GLY A 43 2.21 -10.13 -23.15
CA GLY A 43 1.39 -11.15 -23.78
C GLY A 43 1.92 -11.58 -25.16
N PRO A 44 1.35 -12.65 -25.73
CA PRO A 44 0.34 -13.52 -25.13
C PRO A 44 0.93 -14.57 -24.16
N ASP A 45 2.25 -14.76 -24.17
CA ASP A 45 2.90 -15.86 -23.44
C ASP A 45 3.01 -15.61 -21.92
N TRP A 46 3.10 -14.34 -21.53
CA TRP A 46 3.27 -13.89 -20.15
C TRP A 46 4.41 -14.62 -19.43
N PRO A 47 5.67 -14.45 -19.88
CA PRO A 47 6.83 -15.07 -19.24
C PRO A 47 7.03 -14.53 -17.80
N PRO A 48 7.92 -15.17 -17.01
CA PRO A 48 8.34 -14.64 -15.71
C PRO A 48 8.74 -13.14 -15.81
N PRO A 49 8.46 -12.34 -14.77
CA PRO A 49 8.70 -10.90 -14.81
C PRO A 49 10.14 -10.55 -15.15
N LYS A 50 10.33 -9.53 -15.99
CA LYS A 50 11.63 -8.93 -16.30
C LYS A 50 11.78 -7.60 -15.56
N THR A 51 12.91 -7.40 -14.89
CA THR A 51 13.21 -6.16 -14.16
C THR A 51 13.84 -5.12 -15.07
N ILE A 52 13.43 -3.86 -14.97
CA ILE A 52 14.14 -2.74 -15.59
C ILE A 52 15.31 -2.37 -14.68
N GLN A 53 16.54 -2.62 -15.16
CA GLN A 53 17.77 -2.39 -14.38
C GLN A 53 18.64 -1.24 -14.90
N ARG A 54 18.33 -0.70 -16.08
CA ARG A 54 19.04 0.43 -16.69
C ARG A 54 18.31 1.71 -16.34
N TRP A 55 18.98 2.57 -15.57
CA TRP A 55 18.41 3.80 -15.04
C TRP A 55 19.24 5.01 -15.47
N PRO A 56 18.62 6.19 -15.69
CA PRO A 56 19.37 7.39 -16.00
C PRO A 56 20.25 7.80 -14.82
N GLY A 57 21.39 8.44 -15.11
CA GLY A 57 22.38 8.84 -14.10
C GLY A 57 23.44 7.78 -13.79
N LYS A 58 23.25 6.54 -14.27
CA LYS A 58 24.28 5.48 -14.20
C LYS A 58 25.14 5.44 -15.46
N LEU A 59 26.38 4.98 -15.32
CA LEU A 59 27.29 4.79 -16.45
C LEU A 59 26.79 3.67 -17.38
N PRO A 60 27.10 3.72 -18.69
CA PRO A 60 26.76 2.63 -19.61
C PRO A 60 27.33 1.29 -19.12
N GLY A 61 26.44 0.34 -18.81
CA GLY A 61 26.80 -1.00 -18.32
C GLY A 61 26.56 -1.22 -16.83
N GLU A 62 26.38 -0.17 -16.04
CA GLU A 62 25.94 -0.30 -14.65
C GLU A 62 24.45 -0.65 -14.59
N LEU A 63 24.14 -1.70 -13.82
CA LEU A 63 22.78 -2.18 -13.60
C LEU A 63 22.41 -1.98 -12.13
N ALA A 64 21.16 -1.59 -11.88
CA ALA A 64 20.60 -1.53 -10.54
C ALA A 64 19.17 -2.05 -10.53
N ASN A 65 18.86 -2.95 -9.61
CA ASN A 65 17.52 -3.55 -9.49
C ASN A 65 16.42 -2.52 -9.18
N LYS A 66 16.80 -1.41 -8.54
CA LYS A 66 15.92 -0.30 -8.21
C LYS A 66 16.63 1.04 -8.38
N VAL A 67 15.85 2.09 -8.54
CA VAL A 67 16.31 3.50 -8.60
C VAL A 67 15.96 4.23 -7.30
N PRO A 68 16.82 5.12 -6.76
CA PRO A 68 16.50 5.89 -5.56
C PRO A 68 15.21 6.71 -5.70
N THR A 69 14.38 6.70 -4.66
CA THR A 69 13.15 7.50 -4.58
C THR A 69 13.48 8.92 -4.12
N CYS A 70 14.12 9.68 -5.00
CA CYS A 70 14.49 11.06 -4.73
C CYS A 70 14.39 11.94 -5.97
N ILE A 71 14.20 13.24 -5.75
CA ILE A 71 14.05 14.24 -6.81
C ILE A 71 14.63 15.59 -6.37
N THR A 72 15.18 16.35 -7.32
CA THR A 72 15.63 17.73 -7.13
C THR A 72 14.93 18.66 -8.11
N TYR A 73 14.82 19.92 -7.73
CA TYR A 73 14.22 20.96 -8.55
C TYR A 73 15.28 22.00 -8.94
N ARG A 74 15.00 22.75 -10.01
CA ARG A 74 15.74 23.96 -10.34
C ARG A 74 15.47 25.02 -9.27
N SER A 75 16.13 26.18 -9.38
CA SER A 75 15.94 27.31 -8.47
C SER A 75 14.50 27.81 -8.39
N ASP A 76 13.66 27.47 -9.37
CA ASP A 76 12.22 27.78 -9.39
C ASP A 76 11.36 26.85 -8.50
N GLN A 77 11.94 25.82 -7.88
CA GLN A 77 11.28 24.85 -6.99
C GLN A 77 10.07 24.12 -7.60
N THR A 78 9.94 24.16 -8.93
CA THR A 78 8.76 23.64 -9.66
C THR A 78 9.17 22.80 -10.87
N THR A 79 10.31 23.12 -11.50
CA THR A 79 10.82 22.33 -12.61
C THR A 79 11.79 21.27 -12.13
N VAL A 80 11.47 20.00 -12.39
CA VAL A 80 12.35 18.86 -12.09
C VAL A 80 13.71 19.05 -12.77
N LYS A 81 14.77 18.96 -11.98
CA LYS A 81 16.16 19.05 -12.45
C LYS A 81 16.76 17.66 -12.64
N ALA A 82 16.67 16.80 -11.63
CA ALA A 82 17.19 15.43 -11.63
C ALA A 82 16.31 14.54 -10.73
N TRP A 83 16.35 13.23 -10.99
CA TRP A 83 15.66 12.21 -10.19
C TRP A 83 16.49 10.93 -10.10
N GLY A 84 16.27 10.13 -9.06
CA GLY A 84 16.97 8.86 -8.88
C GLY A 84 18.49 9.03 -8.81
N PHE A 85 19.23 8.20 -9.55
CA PHE A 85 20.69 8.27 -9.58
C PHE A 85 21.25 9.57 -10.16
N GLN A 86 20.46 10.35 -10.89
CA GLN A 86 20.90 11.67 -11.37
C GLN A 86 21.07 12.69 -10.23
N CYS A 87 20.51 12.41 -9.05
CA CYS A 87 20.68 13.23 -7.85
C CYS A 87 22.02 13.01 -7.13
N GLU A 88 22.77 11.95 -7.45
CA GLU A 88 24.05 11.59 -6.82
C GLU A 88 25.22 12.42 -7.38
N SER A 89 25.11 13.75 -7.42
CA SER A 89 26.20 14.62 -7.88
C SER A 89 27.11 15.06 -6.71
N GLU A 90 28.42 14.85 -6.83
CA GLU A 90 29.41 15.12 -5.77
C GLU A 90 29.49 16.60 -5.32
N ASN A 91 28.89 17.51 -6.09
CA ASN A 91 29.05 18.97 -5.93
C ASN A 91 27.81 19.71 -5.43
N SER A 92 26.68 19.04 -5.20
CA SER A 92 25.43 19.79 -4.99
C SER A 92 25.12 20.07 -3.52
N GLU A 93 25.09 21.37 -3.15
CA GLU A 93 24.31 21.90 -2.00
C GLU A 93 22.79 21.87 -2.27
N GLU A 94 22.33 20.98 -3.15
CA GLU A 94 20.97 20.99 -3.66
C GLU A 94 20.00 20.40 -2.65
N ASP A 95 18.81 21.00 -2.64
CA ASP A 95 17.69 20.63 -1.80
C ASP A 95 17.06 19.32 -2.31
N LEU A 96 17.64 18.19 -1.91
CA LEU A 96 17.17 16.84 -2.26
C LEU A 96 15.85 16.54 -1.56
N LYS A 97 14.83 16.16 -2.34
CA LYS A 97 13.55 15.71 -1.81
C LYS A 97 13.53 14.19 -1.74
N GLU A 98 13.57 13.67 -0.51
CA GLU A 98 13.57 12.25 -0.19
C GLU A 98 12.51 11.92 0.88
N PHE A 99 12.22 10.63 1.07
CA PHE A 99 11.28 10.12 2.08
C PHE A 99 9.85 10.67 2.02
N PHE A 100 9.46 11.32 0.92
CA PHE A 100 8.15 11.98 0.81
C PHE A 100 6.96 11.01 0.78
N LYS A 101 7.21 9.70 0.56
CA LYS A 101 6.21 8.65 0.78
C LYS A 101 5.62 8.65 2.21
N LEU A 102 6.42 8.99 3.23
CA LEU A 102 5.95 9.12 4.62
C LEU A 102 4.87 10.20 4.77
N HIS A 103 4.99 11.26 3.99
CA HIS A 103 4.16 12.46 4.07
C HIS A 103 2.95 12.41 3.12
N LEU A 104 2.73 11.27 2.44
CA LEU A 104 1.50 11.02 1.68
C LEU A 104 0.34 10.57 2.57
N SER A 105 0.62 10.06 3.76
CA SER A 105 -0.40 9.78 4.77
C SER A 105 -0.68 11.05 5.58
N PRO A 106 -1.94 11.50 5.71
CA PRO A 106 -2.29 12.62 6.59
C PRO A 106 -1.80 12.38 8.01
N GLN A 107 -1.98 11.15 8.51
CA GLN A 107 -1.72 10.72 9.89
C GLN A 107 -0.24 10.72 10.31
N HIS A 108 0.70 11.01 9.41
CA HIS A 108 2.11 11.05 9.76
C HIS A 108 2.47 12.36 10.46
N PRO A 109 3.09 12.33 11.67
CA PRO A 109 3.54 13.54 12.35
C PRO A 109 4.45 14.38 11.45
N ARG A 110 4.12 15.67 11.31
CA ARG A 110 4.83 16.61 10.44
C ARG A 110 5.88 17.38 11.23
N ASP A 111 6.88 16.68 11.74
CA ASP A 111 7.99 17.26 12.49
C ASP A 111 8.96 18.00 11.56
N GLY A 112 8.55 19.16 11.03
CA GLY A 112 9.36 19.98 10.12
C GLY A 112 9.54 19.37 8.72
N GLY A 113 8.81 18.31 8.37
CA GLY A 113 8.76 17.71 7.04
C GLY A 113 7.84 18.45 6.05
N PRO A 114 7.79 18.01 4.77
CA PRO A 114 6.92 18.62 3.77
C PRO A 114 5.44 18.55 4.13
N SER A 115 4.68 19.53 3.65
CA SER A 115 3.22 19.45 3.64
C SER A 115 2.74 18.31 2.72
N LEU A 116 1.53 17.80 2.98
CA LEU A 116 0.87 16.78 2.14
C LEU A 116 0.83 17.23 0.67
N ALA A 117 0.52 18.50 0.41
CA ALA A 117 0.47 19.04 -0.96
C ALA A 117 1.85 19.02 -1.63
N GLU A 118 2.93 19.28 -0.88
CA GLU A 118 4.30 19.16 -1.40
C GLU A 118 4.68 17.70 -1.64
N ALA A 119 4.38 16.80 -0.69
CA ALA A 119 4.63 15.38 -0.84
C ALA A 119 3.89 14.78 -2.04
N GLN A 120 2.61 15.15 -2.23
CA GLN A 120 1.81 14.74 -3.39
C GLN A 120 2.37 15.31 -4.71
N ARG A 121 2.87 16.55 -4.71
CA ARG A 121 3.55 17.12 -5.88
C ARG A 121 4.81 16.34 -6.22
N TRP A 122 5.68 16.11 -5.23
CA TRP A 122 6.93 15.38 -5.42
C TRP A 122 6.68 13.94 -5.86
N PHE A 123 5.65 13.28 -5.32
CA PHE A 123 5.17 11.99 -5.77
C PHE A 123 4.77 12.02 -7.25
N GLN A 124 3.91 12.95 -7.66
CA GLN A 124 3.47 13.04 -9.05
C GLN A 124 4.61 13.31 -10.02
N ASP A 125 5.51 14.23 -9.67
CA ASP A 125 6.65 14.59 -10.51
C ASP A 125 7.64 13.44 -10.64
N TYR A 126 7.93 12.75 -9.54
CA TYR A 126 8.78 11.56 -9.54
C TYR A 126 8.16 10.39 -10.34
N ILE A 127 6.88 10.05 -10.11
CA ILE A 127 6.20 9.00 -10.87
C ILE A 127 6.09 9.35 -12.35
N ARG A 128 5.94 10.63 -12.71
CA ARG A 128 5.99 11.08 -14.10
C ARG A 128 7.36 10.83 -14.74
N CYS A 129 8.45 11.01 -13.99
CA CYS A 129 9.79 10.67 -14.46
C CYS A 129 9.95 9.16 -14.67
N VAL A 130 9.51 8.35 -13.70
CA VAL A 130 9.49 6.87 -13.81
C VAL A 130 8.69 6.43 -15.03
N TYR A 131 7.45 6.91 -15.18
CA TYR A 131 6.58 6.58 -16.31
C TYR A 131 7.22 6.93 -17.66
N ARG A 132 7.77 8.14 -17.80
CA ARG A 132 8.48 8.56 -19.03
C ARG A 132 9.67 7.66 -19.34
N HIS A 133 10.43 7.28 -18.32
CA HIS A 133 11.56 6.36 -18.48
C HIS A 133 11.11 4.98 -18.95
N VAL A 134 10.06 4.42 -18.34
CA VAL A 134 9.51 3.11 -18.73
C VAL A 134 8.97 3.13 -20.17
N VAL A 135 8.22 4.17 -20.53
CA VAL A 135 7.71 4.38 -21.89
C VAL A 135 8.86 4.48 -22.90
N SER A 136 9.89 5.28 -22.60
CA SER A 136 11.08 5.40 -23.45
C SER A 136 11.85 4.07 -23.56
N TYR A 137 11.97 3.32 -22.46
CA TYR A 137 12.60 2.01 -22.45
C TYR A 137 11.85 1.04 -23.39
N PHE A 138 10.52 1.00 -23.35
CA PHE A 138 9.74 0.14 -24.24
C PHE A 138 9.75 0.60 -25.69
N ASP A 139 9.72 1.91 -25.96
CA ASP A 139 9.83 2.44 -27.32
C ASP A 139 11.12 1.97 -28.02
N ASN A 140 12.19 1.79 -27.25
CA ASN A 140 13.49 1.30 -27.73
C ASN A 140 13.66 -0.23 -27.72
N THR A 141 12.80 -0.98 -27.03
CA THR A 141 13.01 -2.42 -26.78
C THR A 141 11.87 -3.32 -27.25
N ILE A 142 10.67 -2.77 -27.47
CA ILE A 142 9.48 -3.51 -27.89
C ILE A 142 9.04 -3.01 -29.28
N PRO A 143 9.01 -3.90 -30.30
CA PRO A 143 8.52 -3.54 -31.62
C PRO A 143 7.07 -3.02 -31.57
N GLN A 144 6.80 -1.94 -32.31
CA GLN A 144 5.45 -1.37 -32.42
C GLN A 144 4.83 -1.00 -31.06
N PHE A 145 5.65 -0.57 -30.10
CA PHE A 145 5.21 -0.23 -28.75
C PHE A 145 4.08 0.81 -28.71
N VAL A 146 4.09 1.78 -29.63
CA VAL A 146 3.12 2.90 -29.66
C VAL A 146 1.65 2.45 -29.67
N THR A 147 1.35 1.27 -30.25
CA THR A 147 -0.01 0.73 -30.33
C THR A 147 -0.36 -0.24 -29.19
N GLN A 148 0.60 -0.56 -28.31
CA GLN A 148 0.41 -1.54 -27.25
C GLN A 148 -0.41 -0.96 -26.09
N ARG A 149 -1.30 -1.79 -25.53
CA ARG A 149 -2.00 -1.47 -24.29
C ARG A 149 -1.15 -1.84 -23.09
N VAL A 150 -0.92 -0.88 -22.21
CA VAL A 150 -0.04 -1.04 -21.05
C VAL A 150 -0.79 -0.79 -19.76
N GLU A 151 -0.78 -1.78 -18.87
CA GLU A 151 -1.35 -1.69 -17.52
C GLU A 151 -0.24 -1.51 -16.49
N PHE A 152 -0.20 -0.33 -15.87
CA PHE A 152 0.72 -0.03 -14.77
C PHE A 152 0.05 -0.34 -13.43
N LEU A 153 0.54 -1.35 -12.74
CA LEU A 153 0.10 -1.78 -11.41
C LEU A 153 1.00 -1.19 -10.35
N PHE A 154 0.44 -0.39 -9.44
CA PHE A 154 1.16 0.16 -8.30
C PHE A 154 0.82 -0.61 -7.03
N SER A 155 1.85 -0.98 -6.25
CA SER A 155 1.63 -1.43 -4.88
C SER A 155 1.25 -0.26 -3.98
N VAL A 156 0.57 -0.57 -2.88
CA VAL A 156 0.32 0.39 -1.79
C VAL A 156 0.84 -0.14 -0.46
N PRO A 157 1.24 0.74 0.47
CA PRO A 157 1.70 0.32 1.79
C PRO A 157 0.62 -0.45 2.54
N THR A 158 0.99 -1.55 3.19
CA THR A 158 0.08 -2.31 4.07
C THR A 158 -0.39 -1.49 5.29
N THR A 159 0.39 -0.48 5.69
CA THR A 159 0.04 0.45 6.76
C THR A 159 -1.16 1.36 6.43
N TRP A 160 -1.54 1.48 5.16
CA TRP A 160 -2.65 2.34 4.74
C TRP A 160 -4.00 1.65 4.95
N LYS A 161 -4.59 1.92 6.12
CA LYS A 161 -5.89 1.37 6.53
C LYS A 161 -7.09 2.17 6.03
N ASP A 162 -6.85 3.41 5.59
CA ASP A 162 -7.87 4.30 5.07
C ASP A 162 -7.94 4.20 3.54
N VAL A 163 -9.01 3.59 3.04
CA VAL A 163 -9.25 3.43 1.59
C VAL A 163 -9.28 4.78 0.86
N ARG A 164 -9.62 5.89 1.52
CA ARG A 164 -9.59 7.23 0.90
C ARG A 164 -8.19 7.63 0.44
N MET A 165 -7.14 7.20 1.14
CA MET A 165 -5.75 7.46 0.72
C MET A 165 -5.40 6.72 -0.58
N VAL A 166 -5.95 5.51 -0.74
CA VAL A 166 -5.76 4.69 -1.94
C VAL A 166 -6.48 5.31 -3.12
N GLU A 167 -7.70 5.80 -2.92
CA GLU A 167 -8.47 6.52 -3.95
C GLU A 167 -7.80 7.83 -4.37
N GLU A 168 -7.30 8.61 -3.41
CA GLU A 168 -6.54 9.82 -3.70
C GLU A 168 -5.28 9.48 -4.53
N THR A 169 -4.56 8.43 -4.16
CA THR A 169 -3.38 7.97 -4.92
C THR A 169 -3.76 7.49 -6.32
N ARG A 170 -4.85 6.74 -6.48
CA ARG A 170 -5.38 6.32 -7.78
C ARG A 170 -5.68 7.52 -8.66
N ARG A 171 -6.30 8.57 -8.10
CA ARG A 171 -6.59 9.83 -8.80
C ARG A 171 -5.30 10.53 -9.26
N LEU A 172 -4.30 10.63 -8.39
CA LEU A 172 -3.01 11.23 -8.72
C LEU A 172 -2.30 10.44 -9.84
N LEU A 173 -2.31 9.12 -9.78
CA LEU A 173 -1.73 8.25 -10.82
C LEU A 173 -2.43 8.39 -12.17
N ALA A 174 -3.77 8.50 -12.18
CA ALA A 174 -4.56 8.71 -13.39
C ALA A 174 -4.28 10.07 -14.08
N GLN A 175 -3.75 11.06 -13.34
CA GLN A 175 -3.29 12.34 -13.91
C GLN A 175 -1.90 12.26 -14.55
N ILE A 176 -1.21 11.12 -14.42
CA ILE A 176 0.14 10.90 -14.94
C ILE A 176 0.11 9.87 -16.07
N VAL A 177 -0.49 8.71 -15.80
CA VAL A 177 -0.56 7.58 -16.73
C VAL A 177 -1.84 7.68 -17.55
N GLY A 178 -1.75 7.48 -18.86
CA GLY A 178 -2.91 7.48 -19.75
C GLY A 178 -3.29 8.86 -20.33
N VAL A 179 -2.90 9.96 -19.69
CA VAL A 179 -3.24 11.33 -20.14
C VAL A 179 -2.74 11.63 -21.54
N GLN A 180 -1.50 11.24 -21.85
CA GLN A 180 -0.90 11.45 -23.17
C GLN A 180 -1.08 10.25 -24.12
N ASN A 181 -1.50 9.09 -23.60
CA ASN A 181 -1.67 7.87 -24.37
C ASN A 181 -2.87 7.06 -23.84
N PRO A 182 -4.01 7.04 -24.55
CA PRO A 182 -5.21 6.34 -24.09
C PRO A 182 -5.05 4.81 -24.01
N ASN A 183 -3.99 4.24 -24.59
CA ASN A 183 -3.69 2.81 -24.47
C ASN A 183 -3.04 2.46 -23.12
N HIS A 184 -2.68 3.43 -22.30
CA HIS A 184 -2.05 3.20 -21.00
C HIS A 184 -3.04 3.47 -19.87
N ARG A 185 -3.03 2.62 -18.84
CA ARG A 185 -3.80 2.87 -17.60
C ARG A 185 -2.97 2.58 -16.36
N ALA A 186 -3.23 3.32 -15.29
CA ALA A 186 -2.74 3.00 -13.96
C ALA A 186 -3.83 2.33 -13.13
N CYS A 187 -3.46 1.31 -12.39
CA CYS A 187 -4.32 0.62 -11.44
C CYS A 187 -3.56 0.41 -10.12
N ILE A 188 -4.30 0.43 -9.01
CA ILE A 188 -3.79 -0.05 -7.73
C ILE A 188 -3.88 -1.57 -7.76
N GLY A 189 -2.74 -2.23 -7.55
CA GLY A 189 -2.63 -3.68 -7.49
C GLY A 189 -2.76 -4.19 -6.06
N LEU A 190 -1.86 -5.10 -5.69
CA LEU A 190 -1.77 -5.68 -4.36
C LEU A 190 -1.13 -4.70 -3.35
N THR A 191 -1.35 -4.92 -2.06
CA THR A 191 -0.49 -4.29 -1.03
C THR A 191 0.95 -4.84 -1.13
N GLU A 192 1.93 -4.13 -0.58
CA GLU A 192 3.34 -4.56 -0.57
C GLU A 192 3.50 -5.99 0.00
N ALA A 193 2.92 -6.27 1.17
CA ALA A 193 2.97 -7.60 1.78
C ALA A 193 2.21 -8.68 0.99
N GLU A 194 1.10 -8.34 0.32
CA GLU A 194 0.40 -9.30 -0.54
C GLU A 194 1.21 -9.60 -1.82
N ALA A 195 1.85 -8.60 -2.41
CA ALA A 195 2.71 -8.81 -3.56
C ALA A 195 3.94 -9.66 -3.19
N ALA A 196 4.61 -9.35 -2.07
CA ALA A 196 5.70 -10.16 -1.53
C ALA A 196 5.27 -11.61 -1.28
N ALA A 197 4.03 -11.81 -0.81
CA ALA A 197 3.43 -13.11 -0.62
C ALA A 197 3.17 -13.88 -1.91
N VAL A 198 2.72 -13.22 -2.98
CA VAL A 198 2.56 -13.87 -4.29
C VAL A 198 3.91 -14.36 -4.81
N TYR A 199 4.95 -13.53 -4.71
CA TYR A 199 6.31 -13.94 -5.09
C TYR A 199 6.76 -15.16 -4.28
N ALA A 200 6.69 -15.08 -2.94
CA ALA A 200 7.07 -16.18 -2.07
C ALA A 200 6.24 -17.45 -2.34
N GLY A 201 4.93 -17.34 -2.56
CA GLY A 201 4.07 -18.48 -2.86
C GLY A 201 4.34 -19.17 -4.20
N ASN A 202 5.11 -18.55 -5.10
CA ASN A 202 5.55 -19.12 -6.37
C ASN A 202 6.89 -19.87 -6.27
N GLU A 203 7.54 -19.81 -5.12
CA GLU A 203 8.80 -20.50 -4.85
C GLU A 203 8.57 -22.00 -4.55
N HIS A 204 9.62 -22.70 -4.14
CA HIS A 204 9.65 -24.15 -3.98
C HIS A 204 8.97 -24.69 -2.71
N TYR A 205 7.83 -24.14 -2.29
CA TYR A 205 7.06 -24.63 -1.13
C TYR A 205 6.12 -25.78 -1.52
N ARG A 206 5.56 -26.47 -0.52
CA ARG A 206 4.60 -27.57 -0.70
C ARG A 206 3.20 -27.08 -0.36
N GLN A 207 2.21 -27.72 -0.99
CA GLN A 207 0.82 -27.54 -0.59
C GLN A 207 0.67 -27.82 0.91
N ASP A 208 -0.16 -27.01 1.56
CA ASP A 208 -0.42 -26.97 3.00
C ASP A 208 0.70 -26.40 3.88
N ASP A 209 1.84 -26.01 3.31
CA ASP A 209 2.85 -25.26 4.05
C ASP A 209 2.26 -23.91 4.52
N THR A 210 2.47 -23.60 5.80
CA THR A 210 2.16 -22.28 6.35
C THR A 210 3.43 -21.44 6.36
N ILE A 211 3.41 -20.34 5.61
CA ILE A 211 4.52 -19.41 5.45
C ILE A 211 4.19 -18.08 6.13
N MET A 212 5.18 -17.50 6.80
CA MET A 212 5.15 -16.12 7.26
C MET A 212 6.10 -15.31 6.38
N VAL A 213 5.55 -14.37 5.64
CA VAL A 213 6.35 -13.44 4.81
C VAL A 213 6.56 -12.17 5.60
N CYS A 214 7.82 -11.77 5.76
CA CYS A 214 8.25 -10.56 6.43
C CYS A 214 9.00 -9.69 5.42
N ASP A 215 8.29 -8.74 4.81
CA ASP A 215 8.89 -7.75 3.92
C ASP A 215 9.34 -6.56 4.75
N SER A 216 10.65 -6.43 4.94
CA SER A 216 11.25 -5.37 5.75
C SER A 216 12.05 -4.45 4.84
N GLY A 217 11.43 -3.32 4.52
CA GLY A 217 11.91 -2.35 3.53
C GLY A 217 12.66 -1.17 4.13
N GLY A 218 12.66 -0.07 3.38
CA GLY A 218 13.26 1.19 3.82
C GLY A 218 12.52 1.83 4.99
N GLY A 219 11.19 1.75 4.99
CA GLY A 219 10.35 2.49 5.93
C GLY A 219 9.43 1.65 6.80
N THR A 220 9.01 0.50 6.31
CA THR A 220 8.04 -0.36 6.97
C THR A 220 8.54 -1.79 6.99
N THR A 221 8.04 -2.54 7.97
CA THR A 221 8.08 -4.00 7.97
C THR A 221 6.65 -4.48 7.96
N ASP A 222 6.31 -5.19 6.89
CA ASP A 222 4.98 -5.68 6.60
C ASP A 222 4.99 -7.21 6.67
N VAL A 223 4.05 -7.77 7.44
CA VAL A 223 4.00 -9.20 7.76
C VAL A 223 2.67 -9.80 7.32
N ASN A 224 2.76 -11.00 6.74
CA ASN A 224 1.61 -11.77 6.30
C ASN A 224 1.80 -13.26 6.65
N VAL A 225 0.75 -13.92 7.14
CA VAL A 225 0.75 -15.35 7.46
C VAL A 225 -0.24 -16.07 6.56
N LEU A 226 0.25 -17.03 5.80
CA LEU A 226 -0.46 -17.60 4.66
C LEU A 226 -0.31 -19.11 4.63
N LYS A 227 -1.34 -19.80 4.15
CA LYS A 227 -1.27 -21.21 3.78
C LYS A 227 -1.23 -21.35 2.26
N LEU A 228 -0.29 -22.13 1.74
CA LEU A 228 -0.22 -22.45 0.32
C LEU A 228 -1.26 -23.52 -0.02
N LEU A 229 -2.27 -23.18 -0.82
CA LEU A 229 -3.36 -24.08 -1.19
C LEU A 229 -3.09 -24.89 -2.46
N SER A 230 -2.21 -24.39 -3.33
CA SER A 230 -1.90 -24.97 -4.63
C SER A 230 -0.70 -25.92 -4.55
N ALA A 231 -0.76 -27.01 -5.32
CA ALA A 231 0.40 -27.90 -5.50
C ALA A 231 1.48 -27.25 -6.38
N ARG A 232 2.70 -27.79 -6.34
CA ARG A 232 3.77 -27.40 -7.27
C ARG A 232 3.28 -27.67 -8.70
N SER A 233 3.43 -26.68 -9.60
CA SER A 233 2.93 -26.62 -11.00
C SER A 233 1.50 -26.08 -11.21
N GLU A 234 0.70 -26.00 -10.15
CA GLU A 234 -0.60 -25.33 -10.21
C GLU A 234 -0.45 -23.80 -10.13
N PRO A 235 -1.44 -23.02 -10.59
CA PRO A 235 -1.44 -21.58 -10.34
C PRO A 235 -1.43 -21.33 -8.82
N THR A 236 -0.59 -20.41 -8.36
CA THR A 236 -0.43 -20.08 -6.95
C THR A 236 -1.77 -19.65 -6.36
N ARG A 237 -2.18 -20.33 -5.29
CA ARG A 237 -3.35 -19.99 -4.47
C ARG A 237 -2.94 -19.91 -3.01
N LEU A 238 -3.28 -18.81 -2.36
CA LEU A 238 -2.92 -18.52 -0.98
C LEU A 238 -4.18 -18.28 -0.15
N SER A 239 -4.19 -18.83 1.06
CA SER A 239 -5.19 -18.53 2.08
C SER A 239 -4.57 -17.65 3.17
N GLN A 240 -5.18 -16.48 3.44
CA GLN A 240 -4.76 -15.62 4.54
C GLN A 240 -5.24 -16.20 5.88
N LEU A 241 -4.30 -16.51 6.78
CA LEU A 241 -4.59 -17.01 8.13
C LEU A 241 -4.64 -15.88 9.18
N GLY A 242 -4.65 -14.63 8.74
CA GLY A 242 -4.69 -13.46 9.59
C GLY A 242 -4.80 -12.18 8.75
N HIS A 243 -5.02 -11.05 9.41
CA HIS A 243 -4.93 -9.76 8.75
C HIS A 243 -3.46 -9.42 8.46
N VAL A 244 -3.24 -8.69 7.37
CA VAL A 244 -1.92 -8.18 7.01
C VAL A 244 -1.61 -6.97 7.88
N GLU A 245 -0.40 -6.91 8.46
CA GLU A 245 -0.01 -5.83 9.36
C GLU A 245 1.33 -5.22 8.95
N GLY A 246 1.37 -3.89 8.92
CA GLY A 246 2.58 -3.10 8.65
C GLY A 246 2.94 -2.22 9.85
N HIS A 247 4.22 -2.16 10.19
CA HIS A 247 4.75 -1.28 11.23
C HIS A 247 5.87 -0.38 10.70
N PRO A 248 6.08 0.83 11.27
CA PRO A 248 7.16 1.74 10.90
C PRO A 248 8.52 1.24 11.43
N ILE A 249 8.94 0.07 10.95
CA ILE A 249 10.21 -0.58 11.25
C ILE A 249 10.94 -0.72 9.91
N GLY A 250 11.96 0.11 9.67
CA GLY A 250 12.64 0.15 8.38
C GLY A 250 14.08 0.64 8.50
N SER A 251 14.86 0.41 7.45
CA SER A 251 16.30 0.76 7.45
C SER A 251 16.54 2.26 7.62
N VAL A 252 15.62 3.13 7.15
CA VAL A 252 15.76 4.61 7.24
C VAL A 252 15.86 5.08 8.68
N PHE A 253 15.26 4.38 9.65
CA PHE A 253 15.40 4.75 11.05
C PHE A 253 16.82 4.50 11.59
N ILE A 254 17.54 3.51 11.04
CA ILE A 254 18.96 3.31 11.34
C ILE A 254 19.78 4.48 10.77
N ASP A 255 19.48 4.91 9.54
CA ASP A 255 20.11 6.09 8.93
C ASP A 255 19.89 7.35 9.78
N ARG A 256 18.66 7.58 10.25
CA ARG A 256 18.31 8.74 11.10
C ARG A 256 19.03 8.72 12.45
N GLU A 257 19.12 7.55 13.11
CA GLU A 257 19.79 7.43 14.40
C GLU A 257 21.31 7.70 14.28
N ILE A 258 21.94 7.19 13.22
CA ILE A 258 23.37 7.45 12.94
C ILE A 258 23.61 8.89 12.49
N HIS A 259 22.73 9.45 11.64
CA HIS A 259 22.80 10.86 11.26
C HIS A 259 22.76 11.78 12.49
N ARG A 260 21.84 11.51 13.44
CA ARG A 260 21.75 12.26 14.70
C ARG A 260 23.03 12.15 15.53
N LEU A 261 23.59 10.94 15.65
CA LEU A 261 24.85 10.71 16.36
C LEU A 261 25.99 11.53 15.76
N ILE A 262 26.14 11.49 14.43
CA ILE A 262 27.17 12.26 13.71
C ILE A 262 26.93 13.76 13.92
N CYS A 263 25.69 14.23 13.75
CA CYS A 263 25.33 15.63 13.92
C CYS A 263 25.65 16.14 15.35
N ASP A 264 25.34 15.36 16.39
CA ASP A 264 25.63 15.72 17.77
C ASP A 264 27.14 15.79 18.07
N ARG A 265 27.95 14.95 17.43
CA ARG A 265 29.41 15.04 17.51
C ARG A 265 29.95 16.25 16.73
N LEU A 266 29.45 16.49 15.52
CA LEU A 266 29.84 17.62 14.67
C LEU A 266 29.51 18.97 15.31
N LYS A 267 28.43 19.09 16.09
CA LYS A 267 28.09 20.32 16.82
C LYS A 267 29.23 20.83 17.70
N LYS A 268 30.06 19.92 18.24
CA LYS A 268 31.21 20.25 19.09
C LYS A 268 32.35 20.94 18.32
N ILE A 269 32.41 20.73 17.01
CA ILE A 269 33.45 21.27 16.12
C ILE A 269 32.87 22.19 15.03
N THR A 270 31.69 22.78 15.26
CA THR A 270 30.97 23.59 14.26
C THR A 270 31.84 24.69 13.64
N GLY A 271 32.74 25.31 14.42
CA GLY A 271 33.66 26.34 13.93
C GLY A 271 34.68 25.87 12.89
N HIS A 272 34.85 24.56 12.72
CA HIS A 272 35.77 23.95 11.76
C HIS A 272 35.08 23.41 10.50
N LEU A 273 33.73 23.47 10.44
CA LEU A 273 32.95 22.94 9.33
C LEU A 273 32.60 24.05 8.32
N ARG A 274 32.58 23.70 7.03
CA ARG A 274 32.08 24.61 5.98
C ARG A 274 30.56 24.60 5.85
N LEU A 275 29.94 23.49 6.20
CA LEU A 275 28.49 23.28 6.14
C LEU A 275 27.95 23.14 7.56
N SER A 276 26.63 23.27 7.71
CA SER A 276 25.98 22.98 8.98
C SER A 276 26.28 21.53 9.43
N PRO A 277 26.28 21.23 10.74
CA PRO A 277 26.46 19.87 11.23
C PRO A 277 25.50 18.87 10.59
N SER A 278 24.24 19.27 10.35
CA SER A 278 23.23 18.41 9.71
C SER A 278 23.56 18.09 8.25
N ALA A 279 23.94 19.10 7.46
CA ALA A 279 24.31 18.90 6.05
C ALA A 279 25.62 18.10 5.90
N THR A 280 26.57 18.33 6.81
CA THR A 280 27.82 17.56 6.88
C THR A 280 27.55 16.10 7.24
N ALA A 281 26.75 15.85 8.28
CA ALA A 281 26.35 14.51 8.68
C ALA A 281 25.62 13.77 7.55
N TRP A 282 24.74 14.47 6.84
CA TRP A 282 24.03 13.92 5.68
C TRP A 282 25.02 13.43 4.62
N ARG A 283 26.02 14.25 4.24
CA ARG A 283 27.09 13.84 3.32
C ARG A 283 27.89 12.64 3.82
N MET A 284 28.20 12.58 5.12
CA MET A 284 28.95 11.47 5.73
C MET A 284 28.19 10.14 5.68
N THR A 285 26.86 10.18 5.65
CA THR A 285 26.01 8.98 5.55
C THR A 285 25.86 8.43 4.13
N PHE A 286 26.36 9.12 3.09
CA PHE A 286 26.41 8.57 1.72
C PHE A 286 27.62 7.66 1.52
N GLY A 287 27.50 6.75 0.55
CA GLY A 287 28.60 5.90 0.11
C GLY A 287 29.04 4.90 1.17
N ARG A 288 30.13 5.20 1.90
CA ARG A 288 30.80 4.23 2.79
C ARG A 288 29.89 3.73 3.90
N PHE A 289 29.12 4.62 4.53
CA PHE A 289 28.15 4.22 5.56
C PHE A 289 27.07 3.29 4.99
N GLN A 290 26.45 3.63 3.84
CA GLN A 290 25.44 2.78 3.23
C GLN A 290 25.99 1.38 2.90
N ARG A 291 27.19 1.29 2.33
CA ARG A 291 27.86 0.00 2.07
C ARG A 291 28.09 -0.80 3.34
N PHE A 292 28.57 -0.14 4.40
CA PHE A 292 28.79 -0.79 5.70
C PHE A 292 27.47 -1.26 6.33
N LYS A 293 26.43 -0.42 6.33
CA LYS A 293 25.10 -0.75 6.85
C LYS A 293 24.51 -1.98 6.15
N CYS A 294 24.60 -2.06 4.83
CA CYS A 294 24.11 -3.22 4.07
C CYS A 294 24.92 -4.50 4.35
N ALA A 295 26.23 -4.38 4.62
CA ALA A 295 27.11 -5.50 4.96
C ALA A 295 27.16 -5.81 6.47
N PHE A 296 26.42 -5.08 7.30
CA PHE A 296 26.49 -5.22 8.75
C PHE A 296 26.10 -6.63 9.21
N GLY A 297 26.92 -7.22 10.09
CA GLY A 297 26.79 -8.61 10.54
C GLY A 297 27.59 -9.62 9.72
N THR A 298 28.37 -9.18 8.74
CA THR A 298 29.35 -10.02 8.02
C THR A 298 30.77 -9.83 8.57
N ASP A 299 31.68 -10.75 8.25
CA ASP A 299 33.10 -10.65 8.59
C ASP A 299 33.76 -9.35 8.07
N ALA A 300 33.23 -8.77 6.99
CA ALA A 300 33.68 -7.48 6.46
C ALA A 300 33.43 -6.30 7.43
N THR A 301 32.61 -6.51 8.47
CA THR A 301 32.27 -5.52 9.49
C THR A 301 32.86 -5.84 10.87
N ALA A 302 33.84 -6.75 10.94
CA ALA A 302 34.48 -7.17 12.19
C ALA A 302 35.33 -6.07 12.87
N ALA A 303 35.66 -5.00 12.15
CA ALA A 303 36.38 -3.88 12.75
C ALA A 303 35.52 -3.19 13.83
N PRO A 304 36.10 -2.85 14.99
CA PRO A 304 35.35 -2.24 16.09
C PRO A 304 34.85 -0.81 15.78
N TRP A 305 35.32 -0.21 14.69
CA TRP A 305 34.98 1.15 14.27
C TRP A 305 34.76 1.24 12.76
N LEU A 306 33.74 2.00 12.36
CA LEU A 306 33.58 2.54 11.02
C LEU A 306 34.20 3.95 10.99
N LYS A 307 35.17 4.17 10.11
CA LYS A 307 35.75 5.50 9.87
C LYS A 307 35.04 6.20 8.72
N LEU A 308 34.54 7.41 8.95
CA LEU A 308 33.88 8.26 7.95
C LEU A 308 34.64 9.57 7.82
N ASP A 309 35.03 9.93 6.60
CA ASP A 309 35.67 11.22 6.33
C ASP A 309 34.73 12.36 6.72
N VAL A 310 35.21 13.35 7.47
CA VAL A 310 34.45 14.56 7.75
C VAL A 310 34.73 15.57 6.63
N PRO A 311 33.73 15.92 5.81
CA PRO A 311 33.93 16.87 4.71
C PRO A 311 34.58 18.17 5.19
N SER A 312 35.58 18.65 4.44
CA SER A 312 36.33 19.89 4.70
C SER A 312 37.41 19.82 5.78
N LEU A 313 37.57 18.72 6.51
CA LEU A 313 38.71 18.52 7.40
C LEU A 313 39.92 17.98 6.63
N GLN A 314 41.12 18.40 7.05
CA GLN A 314 42.38 17.88 6.53
C GLN A 314 42.69 16.52 7.18
N SER A 315 43.46 15.67 6.48
CA SER A 315 43.80 14.30 6.92
C SER A 315 44.69 14.19 8.16
N ASN A 316 44.99 15.31 8.83
CA ASN A 316 45.78 15.39 10.07
C ASN A 316 45.02 16.14 11.18
N ALA A 317 43.73 16.42 10.99
CA ALA A 317 42.91 17.14 11.96
C ALA A 317 42.32 16.18 12.99
N ASP A 318 42.67 16.38 14.26
CA ASP A 318 42.19 15.59 15.39
C ASP A 318 41.30 16.43 16.30
N PHE A 319 40.09 15.92 16.57
CA PHE A 319 39.13 16.48 17.52
C PHE A 319 38.58 15.36 18.41
N PRO A 320 39.32 14.96 19.46
CA PRO A 320 38.93 13.86 20.34
C PRO A 320 37.55 14.03 20.97
N GLU A 321 37.11 15.26 21.24
CA GLU A 321 35.78 15.57 21.77
C GLU A 321 34.63 15.15 20.82
N ALA A 322 34.91 15.02 19.53
CA ALA A 322 33.98 14.60 18.48
C ALA A 322 34.30 13.21 17.90
N ASP A 323 35.23 12.46 18.51
CA ASP A 323 35.77 11.19 18.01
C ASP A 323 36.34 11.29 16.59
N VAL A 324 36.96 12.42 16.24
CA VAL A 324 37.59 12.66 14.94
C VAL A 324 39.10 12.51 15.06
N TYR A 325 39.68 11.66 14.22
CA TYR A 325 41.12 11.43 14.12
C TYR A 325 41.52 11.35 12.65
N ASP A 326 42.62 11.97 12.25
CA ASP A 326 43.09 12.05 10.87
C ASP A 326 42.01 12.58 9.89
N GLY A 327 41.19 13.53 10.35
CA GLY A 327 40.04 14.06 9.60
C GLY A 327 38.86 13.08 9.44
N GLN A 328 38.88 11.92 10.10
CA GLN A 328 37.84 10.89 10.04
C GLN A 328 37.13 10.73 11.39
N MET A 329 35.80 10.75 11.39
CA MET A 329 35.01 10.40 12.56
C MET A 329 34.95 8.88 12.72
N GLN A 330 35.23 8.38 13.93
CA GLN A 330 35.12 6.97 14.28
C GLN A 330 33.75 6.67 14.89
N ILE A 331 32.92 5.92 14.17
CA ILE A 331 31.64 5.41 14.67
C ILE A 331 31.86 4.01 15.22
N ALA A 332 31.59 3.80 16.51
CA ALA A 332 31.82 2.50 17.12
C ALA A 332 30.79 1.48 16.62
N TRP A 333 31.22 0.24 16.43
CA TRP A 333 30.36 -0.87 16.00
C TRP A 333 29.13 -1.03 16.91
N LYS A 334 29.31 -0.87 18.23
CA LYS A 334 28.24 -0.91 19.23
C LYS A 334 27.13 0.13 19.00
N ASP A 335 27.48 1.30 18.45
CA ASP A 335 26.51 2.37 18.21
C ASP A 335 25.60 1.98 17.04
N ILE A 336 26.20 1.41 15.98
CA ILE A 336 25.46 0.88 14.82
C ILE A 336 24.65 -0.35 15.22
N GLN A 337 25.24 -1.27 15.98
CA GLN A 337 24.56 -2.46 16.49
C GLN A 337 23.30 -2.09 17.27
N LYS A 338 23.37 -1.11 18.17
CA LYS A 338 22.22 -0.65 18.96
C LYS A 338 21.06 -0.18 18.07
N CYS A 339 21.36 0.51 16.96
CA CYS A 339 20.33 0.93 16.00
C CYS A 339 19.65 -0.28 15.34
N PHE A 340 20.42 -1.28 14.93
CA PHE A 340 19.88 -2.54 14.39
C PHE A 340 19.08 -3.32 15.44
N ASP A 341 19.60 -3.46 16.65
CA ASP A 341 18.94 -4.20 17.74
C ASP A 341 17.56 -3.63 18.05
N SER A 342 17.43 -2.30 18.09
CA SER A 342 16.13 -1.64 18.24
C SER A 342 15.13 -2.05 17.15
N LYS A 343 15.59 -2.18 15.89
CA LYS A 343 14.71 -2.59 14.78
C LYS A 343 14.37 -4.07 14.87
N VAL A 344 15.36 -4.93 15.14
CA VAL A 344 15.18 -6.38 15.34
C VAL A 344 14.19 -6.66 16.46
N GLU A 345 14.26 -5.94 17.58
CA GLU A 345 13.32 -6.07 18.69
C GLU A 345 11.88 -5.72 18.25
N GLY A 346 11.71 -4.63 17.50
CA GLY A 346 10.43 -4.28 16.89
C GLY A 346 9.89 -5.38 15.98
N MET A 347 10.74 -5.93 15.11
CA MET A 347 10.37 -7.04 14.23
C MET A 347 9.96 -8.26 15.04
N CYS A 348 10.71 -8.63 16.08
CA CYS A 348 10.40 -9.77 16.93
C CYS A 348 9.02 -9.61 17.60
N ARG A 349 8.71 -8.42 18.13
CA ARG A 349 7.37 -8.15 18.69
C ARG A 349 6.25 -8.34 17.67
N LEU A 350 6.43 -7.85 16.45
CA LEU A 350 5.46 -8.00 15.38
C LEU A 350 5.27 -9.48 14.99
N LEU A 351 6.37 -10.19 14.72
CA LEU A 351 6.35 -11.60 14.34
C LEU A 351 5.74 -12.48 15.45
N ASP A 352 6.11 -12.23 16.72
CA ASP A 352 5.56 -12.95 17.86
C ASP A 352 4.05 -12.74 18.01
N GLY A 353 3.56 -11.52 17.74
CA GLY A 353 2.12 -11.21 17.72
C GLY A 353 1.36 -12.06 16.70
N HIS A 354 1.88 -12.17 15.47
CA HIS A 354 1.31 -13.02 14.44
C HIS A 354 1.36 -14.52 14.80
N ILE A 355 2.47 -14.99 15.39
CA ILE A 355 2.59 -16.38 15.85
C ILE A 355 1.54 -16.69 16.94
N GLN A 356 1.36 -15.79 17.90
CA GLN A 356 0.36 -15.95 18.96
C GLN A 356 -1.07 -15.93 18.39
N HIS A 357 -1.35 -15.02 17.46
CA HIS A 357 -2.65 -14.95 16.79
C HIS A 357 -2.98 -16.24 16.05
N LEU A 358 -2.03 -16.78 15.27
CA LEU A 358 -2.20 -18.03 14.55
C LEU A 358 -2.52 -19.18 15.52
N ARG A 359 -1.76 -19.33 16.61
CA ARG A 359 -2.01 -20.39 17.60
C ARG A 359 -3.39 -20.30 18.26
N GLY A 360 -3.90 -19.08 18.45
CA GLY A 360 -5.20 -18.85 19.04
C GLY A 360 -6.36 -19.18 18.10
N GLN A 361 -6.24 -18.85 16.82
CA GLN A 361 -7.32 -19.00 15.83
C GLN A 361 -7.25 -20.31 15.04
N TYR A 362 -6.04 -20.81 14.78
CA TYR A 362 -5.73 -21.97 13.95
C TYR A 362 -4.78 -22.92 14.70
N PRO A 363 -5.25 -23.61 15.77
CA PRO A 363 -4.38 -24.41 16.64
C PRO A 363 -3.72 -25.61 15.96
N ASN A 364 -4.23 -26.03 14.80
CA ASN A 364 -3.69 -27.13 14.00
C ASN A 364 -2.68 -26.67 12.95
N ASP A 365 -2.53 -25.37 12.72
CA ASP A 365 -1.59 -24.82 11.76
C ASP A 365 -0.33 -24.33 12.48
N GLN A 366 0.83 -24.65 11.91
CA GLN A 366 2.13 -24.21 12.41
C GLN A 366 2.92 -23.59 11.27
N ILE A 367 3.54 -22.44 11.56
CA ILE A 367 4.40 -21.75 10.60
C ILE A 367 5.67 -22.56 10.39
N SER A 368 5.86 -23.02 9.15
CA SER A 368 7.00 -23.83 8.73
C SER A 368 8.18 -22.95 8.33
N TYR A 369 7.90 -21.82 7.68
CA TYR A 369 8.91 -20.94 7.09
C TYR A 369 8.66 -19.47 7.43
N LEU A 370 9.71 -18.76 7.86
CA LEU A 370 9.76 -17.30 7.88
C LEU A 370 10.59 -16.84 6.68
N ILE A 371 9.98 -16.10 5.77
CA ILE A 371 10.59 -15.65 4.52
C ILE A 371 10.88 -14.16 4.66
N LEU A 372 12.17 -13.81 4.70
CA LEU A 372 12.64 -12.44 4.76
C LEU A 372 12.77 -11.86 3.36
N SER A 373 12.26 -10.64 3.19
CA SER A 373 12.39 -9.86 1.96
C SER A 373 12.55 -8.37 2.27
N GLY A 374 12.72 -7.55 1.25
CA GLY A 374 12.99 -6.12 1.39
C GLY A 374 14.45 -5.79 1.70
N GLY A 375 14.77 -4.49 1.68
CA GLY A 375 16.13 -4.01 1.87
C GLY A 375 16.71 -4.31 3.26
N LEU A 376 15.91 -4.12 4.32
CA LEU A 376 16.31 -4.44 5.70
C LEU A 376 16.23 -5.95 5.95
N GLY A 377 15.25 -6.66 5.38
CA GLY A 377 15.16 -8.13 5.50
C GLY A 377 16.31 -8.87 4.81
N SER A 378 17.01 -8.20 3.88
CA SER A 378 18.26 -8.69 3.27
C SER A 378 19.50 -8.50 4.16
N SER A 379 19.38 -7.83 5.31
CA SER A 379 20.51 -7.56 6.20
C SER A 379 21.03 -8.86 6.83
N PRO A 380 22.35 -9.15 6.71
CA PRO A 380 22.96 -10.31 7.36
C PRO A 380 22.76 -10.32 8.87
N TYR A 381 22.94 -9.16 9.53
CA TYR A 381 22.69 -9.01 10.96
C TYR A 381 21.25 -9.34 11.35
N VAL A 382 20.26 -8.75 10.67
CA VAL A 382 18.83 -9.00 10.96
C VAL A 382 18.50 -10.48 10.79
N ARG A 383 18.94 -11.09 9.69
CA ARG A 383 18.72 -12.51 9.43
C ARG A 383 19.31 -13.40 10.52
N GLN A 384 20.55 -13.15 10.92
CA GLN A 384 21.21 -13.90 11.99
C GLN A 384 20.40 -13.82 13.30
N ARG A 385 19.99 -12.62 13.71
CA ARG A 385 19.25 -12.42 14.97
C ARG A 385 17.88 -13.11 14.95
N LEU A 386 17.18 -13.09 13.81
CA LEU A 386 15.91 -13.79 13.65
C LEU A 386 16.10 -15.32 13.61
N GLN A 387 17.17 -15.82 12.98
CA GLN A 387 17.53 -17.25 13.02
C GLN A 387 17.80 -17.73 14.44
N GLU A 388 18.58 -16.98 15.22
CA GLU A 388 18.87 -17.28 16.62
C GLU A 388 17.59 -17.39 17.46
N ARG A 389 16.58 -16.55 17.17
CA ARG A 389 15.29 -16.54 17.88
C ARG A 389 14.35 -17.66 17.43
N TYR A 390 14.23 -17.92 16.12
CA TYR A 390 13.14 -18.73 15.56
C TYR A 390 13.55 -20.13 15.03
N SER A 391 14.83 -20.37 14.72
CA SER A 391 15.28 -21.64 14.12
C SER A 391 15.69 -22.73 15.13
N GLY A 392 15.40 -22.56 16.43
CA GLY A 392 15.43 -23.65 17.41
C GLY A 392 16.79 -24.15 17.88
N SER A 393 17.91 -23.48 17.54
CA SER A 393 19.27 -23.90 17.93
C SER A 393 19.91 -23.09 19.07
N GLY A 394 19.20 -22.10 19.65
CA GLY A 394 19.71 -21.26 20.74
C GLY A 394 19.42 -21.83 22.14
N THR A 395 20.34 -21.61 23.08
CA THR A 395 20.21 -21.94 24.52
C THR A 395 19.12 -21.14 25.25
N THR A 396 18.56 -20.11 24.60
CA THR A 396 17.45 -19.29 25.09
C THR A 396 16.15 -19.73 24.44
N ARG A 397 15.54 -20.81 24.94
CA ARG A 397 14.16 -21.18 24.58
C ARG A 397 13.21 -20.09 25.08
N GLY A 398 12.83 -19.17 24.20
CA GLY A 398 11.65 -18.33 24.42
C GLY A 398 10.39 -19.19 24.50
N PRO A 399 9.32 -18.73 25.16
CA PRO A 399 8.08 -19.50 25.37
C PRO A 399 7.27 -19.80 24.09
N ILE A 400 7.73 -19.35 22.92
CA ILE A 400 7.04 -19.50 21.64
C ILE A 400 7.65 -20.69 20.87
N SER A 401 7.36 -21.92 21.33
CA SER A 401 7.89 -23.17 20.76
C SER A 401 7.36 -23.48 19.36
N GLY A 402 8.22 -23.41 18.35
CA GLY A 402 8.07 -24.03 17.03
C GLY A 402 9.35 -23.83 16.24
N SER A 403 10.03 -24.90 15.81
CA SER A 403 11.22 -24.78 14.96
C SER A 403 10.78 -24.30 13.58
N MET A 404 11.00 -23.02 13.29
CA MET A 404 10.69 -22.43 12.00
C MET A 404 11.99 -22.16 11.23
N GLN A 405 12.02 -22.52 9.95
CA GLN A 405 13.17 -22.23 9.12
C GLN A 405 13.11 -20.78 8.64
N VAL A 406 14.15 -20.00 8.92
CA VAL A 406 14.27 -18.62 8.44
C VAL A 406 15.01 -18.62 7.10
N LEU A 407 14.29 -18.22 6.06
CA LEU A 407 14.72 -18.14 4.67
C LEU A 407 14.80 -16.68 4.22
N THR A 408 15.51 -16.45 3.13
CA THR A 408 15.49 -15.18 2.41
C THR A 408 14.91 -15.48 1.02
N ALA A 409 14.03 -14.60 0.52
CA ALA A 409 13.56 -14.69 -0.86
C ALA A 409 14.74 -14.60 -1.84
N ASP A 410 14.62 -15.19 -3.02
CA ASP A 410 15.72 -15.26 -4.00
C ASP A 410 16.13 -13.86 -4.50
N GLU A 411 15.14 -13.03 -4.87
CA GLU A 411 15.33 -11.62 -5.18
C GLU A 411 14.62 -10.72 -4.13
N PRO A 412 15.17 -10.57 -2.91
CA PRO A 412 14.44 -9.99 -1.78
C PRO A 412 14.02 -8.54 -2.00
N GLN A 413 14.78 -7.78 -2.78
CA GLN A 413 14.43 -6.40 -3.12
C GLN A 413 13.35 -6.31 -4.21
N LEU A 414 13.10 -7.36 -4.99
CA LEU A 414 12.21 -7.34 -6.14
C LEU A 414 10.87 -8.07 -5.91
N VAL A 415 10.69 -8.69 -4.74
CA VAL A 415 9.50 -9.49 -4.42
C VAL A 415 8.18 -8.74 -4.64
N VAL A 416 8.10 -7.47 -4.28
CA VAL A 416 6.88 -6.66 -4.46
C VAL A 416 6.59 -6.45 -5.93
N VAL A 417 7.58 -5.97 -6.69
CA VAL A 417 7.37 -5.60 -8.09
C VAL A 417 7.15 -6.83 -8.98
N HIS A 418 7.84 -7.94 -8.70
CA HIS A 418 7.58 -9.21 -9.38
C HIS A 418 6.25 -9.81 -8.96
N GLY A 419 5.91 -9.79 -7.67
CA GLY A 419 4.64 -10.31 -7.16
C GLY A 419 3.42 -9.66 -7.79
N LEU A 420 3.45 -8.33 -8.01
CA LEU A 420 2.41 -7.61 -8.75
C LEU A 420 2.22 -8.14 -10.18
N VAL A 421 3.32 -8.33 -10.90
CA VAL A 421 3.29 -8.83 -12.29
C VAL A 421 2.87 -10.29 -12.33
N MET A 422 3.37 -11.13 -11.41
CA MET A 422 3.02 -12.55 -11.30
C MET A 422 1.51 -12.74 -11.03
N ASP A 423 0.94 -12.00 -10.08
CA ASP A 423 -0.50 -12.08 -9.77
C ASP A 423 -1.34 -11.74 -11.01
N ARG A 424 -1.02 -10.63 -11.66
CA ARG A 424 -1.81 -10.18 -12.81
C ARG A 424 -1.67 -11.08 -14.03
N THR A 425 -0.45 -11.51 -14.33
CA THR A 425 -0.22 -12.42 -15.46
C THR A 425 -0.85 -13.78 -15.25
N GLN A 426 -0.91 -14.29 -14.01
CA GLN A 426 -1.67 -15.49 -13.68
C GLN A 426 -3.16 -15.30 -13.96
N GLN A 427 -3.75 -14.18 -13.57
CA GLN A 427 -5.15 -13.88 -13.86
C GLN A 427 -5.41 -13.81 -15.37
N LEU A 428 -4.54 -13.16 -16.13
CA LEU A 428 -4.67 -13.02 -17.59
C LEU A 428 -4.51 -14.36 -18.33
N LYS A 429 -3.55 -15.19 -17.90
CA LYS A 429 -3.20 -16.46 -18.56
C LYS A 429 -4.11 -17.61 -18.16
N ARG A 430 -4.51 -17.68 -16.89
CA ARG A 430 -5.20 -18.86 -16.32
C ARG A 430 -6.57 -18.54 -15.71
N GLY A 431 -6.96 -17.27 -15.60
CA GLY A 431 -8.23 -16.88 -14.96
C GLY A 431 -8.30 -17.19 -13.46
N VAL A 432 -7.14 -17.35 -12.81
CA VAL A 432 -7.06 -17.76 -11.39
C VAL A 432 -6.64 -16.58 -10.54
N VAL A 433 -7.41 -16.31 -9.50
CA VAL A 433 -7.09 -15.30 -8.47
C VAL A 433 -6.20 -15.95 -7.41
N THR A 434 -5.12 -15.26 -7.01
CA THR A 434 -4.17 -15.80 -6.04
C THR A 434 -4.76 -15.87 -4.63
N PHE A 435 -5.54 -14.86 -4.23
CA PHE A 435 -6.21 -14.79 -2.93
C PHE A 435 -7.71 -15.09 -3.11
N GLY A 436 -8.16 -16.28 -2.71
CA GLY A 436 -9.57 -16.67 -2.79
C GLY A 436 -10.46 -15.94 -1.78
N SER A 437 -9.89 -15.59 -0.62
CA SER A 437 -10.51 -14.76 0.40
C SER A 437 -9.50 -13.79 0.99
N ARG A 438 -10.00 -12.66 1.52
CA ARG A 438 -9.19 -11.60 2.14
C ARG A 438 -9.72 -11.25 3.53
N CYS A 439 -8.83 -10.88 4.44
CA CYS A 439 -9.22 -10.34 5.74
C CYS A 439 -9.05 -8.82 5.74
N ALA A 440 -10.17 -8.08 5.77
CA ALA A 440 -10.10 -6.62 5.78
C ALA A 440 -9.44 -6.09 7.08
N PRO A 441 -8.55 -5.09 7.00
CA PRO A 441 -7.90 -4.51 8.16
C PRO A 441 -8.81 -3.58 8.98
N VAL A 442 -9.97 -3.21 8.43
CA VAL A 442 -10.98 -2.31 9.03
C VAL A 442 -12.39 -2.85 8.74
N SER A 443 -13.36 -2.44 9.55
CA SER A 443 -14.77 -2.79 9.31
C SER A 443 -15.42 -1.72 8.44
N TYR A 444 -16.27 -2.13 7.50
CA TYR A 444 -17.07 -1.22 6.66
C TYR A 444 -18.56 -1.46 6.87
N GLY A 445 -19.30 -0.38 7.06
CA GLY A 445 -20.73 -0.41 7.31
C GLY A 445 -21.48 0.55 6.41
N ILE A 446 -22.77 0.31 6.28
CA ILE A 446 -23.71 1.16 5.54
C ILE A 446 -24.67 1.82 6.52
N ILE A 447 -24.90 3.12 6.35
CA ILE A 447 -25.88 3.85 7.16
C ILE A 447 -27.28 3.56 6.63
N CYS A 448 -28.15 3.11 7.52
CA CYS A 448 -29.53 2.76 7.22
C CYS A 448 -30.46 3.01 8.40
N ASN A 449 -31.77 3.06 8.10
CA ASN A 449 -32.80 3.10 9.12
C ASN A 449 -33.24 1.66 9.43
N LYS A 450 -33.31 1.30 10.72
CA LYS A 450 -33.72 -0.05 11.16
C LYS A 450 -35.07 0.00 11.85
N LEU A 451 -35.81 -1.12 11.86
CA LEU A 451 -37.07 -1.20 12.58
C LEU A 451 -36.81 -1.02 14.09
N TYR A 452 -37.61 -0.18 14.74
CA TYR A 452 -37.46 0.04 16.17
C TYR A 452 -37.72 -1.24 16.96
N SER A 453 -36.89 -1.46 17.98
CA SER A 453 -37.02 -2.55 18.96
C SER A 453 -36.64 -2.00 20.31
N LYS A 454 -37.51 -2.20 21.30
CA LYS A 454 -37.35 -1.66 22.66
C LYS A 454 -36.11 -2.21 23.36
N ASP A 455 -35.72 -3.45 23.05
CA ASP A 455 -34.59 -4.13 23.69
C ASP A 455 -33.24 -3.54 23.28
N PHE A 456 -33.15 -2.92 22.10
CA PHE A 456 -31.89 -2.49 21.50
C PHE A 456 -31.77 -0.98 21.26
N HIS A 457 -32.89 -0.26 21.13
CA HIS A 457 -32.91 1.12 20.62
C HIS A 457 -33.51 2.12 21.62
N LEU A 458 -33.50 1.79 22.91
CA LEU A 458 -34.00 2.71 23.94
C LEU A 458 -33.15 3.99 23.97
N GLY A 459 -33.80 5.15 23.84
CA GLY A 459 -33.12 6.46 23.83
C GLY A 459 -32.58 6.91 22.47
N GLU A 460 -32.68 6.07 21.43
CA GLU A 460 -32.25 6.43 20.08
C GLU A 460 -33.28 7.31 19.35
N ARG A 461 -32.82 8.03 18.32
CA ARG A 461 -33.68 8.88 17.49
C ARG A 461 -34.55 8.02 16.58
N VAL A 462 -35.87 8.24 16.63
CA VAL A 462 -36.85 7.47 15.86
C VAL A 462 -37.73 8.33 14.96
N GLN A 463 -38.26 7.73 13.90
CA GLN A 463 -39.24 8.32 12.99
C GLN A 463 -40.27 7.27 12.59
N ILE A 464 -41.54 7.67 12.51
CA ILE A 464 -42.60 6.83 11.94
C ILE A 464 -42.65 7.07 10.43
N ASP A 465 -42.57 6.00 9.63
CA ASP A 465 -42.73 6.09 8.19
C ASP A 465 -44.23 6.10 7.84
N PRO A 466 -44.76 7.18 7.23
CA PRO A 466 -46.19 7.30 6.94
C PRO A 466 -46.72 6.25 5.94
N ARG A 467 -45.82 5.62 5.17
CA ARG A 467 -46.19 4.65 4.12
C ARG A 467 -46.55 3.27 4.67
N ASP A 468 -45.94 2.87 5.79
CA ASP A 468 -46.23 1.61 6.46
C ASP A 468 -46.73 1.75 7.91
N ASN A 469 -46.63 2.95 8.48
CA ASN A 469 -46.93 3.30 9.87
C ASN A 469 -46.06 2.52 10.88
N ARG A 470 -44.84 2.16 10.50
CA ARG A 470 -43.86 1.52 11.40
C ARG A 470 -42.85 2.55 11.90
N MET A 471 -42.39 2.33 13.12
CA MET A 471 -41.36 3.15 13.75
C MET A 471 -39.97 2.61 13.37
N TYR A 472 -39.13 3.48 12.84
CA TYR A 472 -37.75 3.20 12.49
C TYR A 472 -36.81 4.02 13.36
N VAL A 473 -35.70 3.41 13.77
CA VAL A 473 -34.56 4.10 14.35
C VAL A 473 -33.64 4.60 13.23
N LEU A 474 -33.19 5.85 13.34
CA LEU A 474 -32.42 6.54 12.30
C LEU A 474 -30.91 6.35 12.46
N ASP A 475 -30.15 6.55 11.38
CA ASP A 475 -28.68 6.66 11.36
C ASP A 475 -27.95 5.46 12.00
N GLN A 476 -28.53 4.26 11.83
CA GLN A 476 -27.95 3.03 12.34
C GLN A 476 -26.94 2.47 11.34
N ILE A 477 -25.94 1.77 11.87
CA ILE A 477 -24.89 1.13 11.06
C ILE A 477 -25.26 -0.33 10.87
N ASP A 478 -25.28 -0.79 9.63
CA ASP A 478 -25.27 -2.21 9.28
C ASP A 478 -23.88 -2.58 8.77
N TRP A 479 -23.11 -3.31 9.59
CA TRP A 479 -21.74 -3.70 9.27
C TRP A 479 -21.77 -4.79 8.19
N LEU A 480 -21.25 -4.46 7.01
CA LEU A 480 -21.19 -5.36 5.86
C LEU A 480 -19.89 -6.16 5.85
N VAL A 481 -18.80 -5.50 6.25
CA VAL A 481 -17.47 -6.08 6.37
C VAL A 481 -17.02 -5.88 7.81
N ILE A 482 -16.57 -6.96 8.44
CA ILE A 482 -16.05 -6.94 9.82
C ILE A 482 -14.57 -7.27 9.76
N ARG A 483 -13.76 -6.39 10.35
CA ARG A 483 -12.30 -6.54 10.45
C ARG A 483 -11.92 -7.94 10.93
N GLY A 484 -10.95 -8.56 10.26
CA GLY A 484 -10.36 -9.84 10.63
C GLY A 484 -11.17 -11.08 10.24
N TYR A 485 -12.39 -10.94 9.72
CA TYR A 485 -13.14 -12.05 9.15
C TYR A 485 -12.81 -12.22 7.65
N PRO A 486 -12.77 -13.47 7.16
CA PRO A 486 -12.50 -13.75 5.75
C PRO A 486 -13.67 -13.28 4.88
N ILE A 487 -13.33 -12.58 3.80
CA ILE A 487 -14.26 -12.05 2.79
C ILE A 487 -13.91 -12.76 1.48
N ASP A 488 -14.91 -13.38 0.85
CA ASP A 488 -14.73 -14.01 -0.44
C ASP A 488 -14.32 -12.98 -1.50
N SER A 489 -13.48 -13.38 -2.46
CA SER A 489 -13.02 -12.53 -3.57
C SER A 489 -14.17 -11.89 -4.37
N THR A 490 -15.36 -12.51 -4.35
CA THR A 490 -16.53 -11.98 -5.02
C THR A 490 -17.27 -10.89 -4.22
N GLY A 491 -16.93 -10.68 -2.94
CA GLY A 491 -17.50 -9.65 -2.07
C GLY A 491 -18.66 -10.10 -1.19
N VAL A 492 -19.14 -9.19 -0.33
CA VAL A 492 -20.30 -9.39 0.55
C VAL A 492 -21.55 -8.81 -0.09
N THR A 493 -22.65 -9.58 -0.10
CA THR A 493 -23.93 -9.14 -0.68
C THR A 493 -24.93 -8.86 0.43
N LYS A 494 -25.67 -7.76 0.30
CA LYS A 494 -26.76 -7.41 1.23
C LYS A 494 -27.98 -6.94 0.46
N GLU A 495 -29.14 -7.48 0.81
CA GLU A 495 -30.43 -7.09 0.24
C GLU A 495 -30.98 -5.82 0.92
N PHE A 496 -31.44 -4.88 0.11
CA PHE A 496 -32.07 -3.64 0.53
C PHE A 496 -33.48 -3.50 -0.04
N HIS A 497 -34.32 -2.84 0.75
CA HIS A 497 -35.71 -2.58 0.43
C HIS A 497 -35.97 -1.08 0.44
N LEU A 498 -35.85 -0.45 -0.73
CA LEU A 498 -36.08 0.98 -0.87
C LEU A 498 -37.57 1.28 -1.04
N LYS A 499 -38.04 2.30 -0.33
CA LYS A 499 -39.39 2.86 -0.50
C LYS A 499 -39.25 4.26 -1.09
N THR A 500 -39.84 4.46 -2.27
CA THR A 500 -39.79 5.73 -2.99
C THR A 500 -41.21 6.24 -3.23
N ASP A 501 -41.41 7.54 -3.03
CA ASP A 501 -42.72 8.15 -3.28
C ASP A 501 -43.01 8.19 -4.79
N VAL A 502 -44.29 8.16 -5.16
CA VAL A 502 -44.70 8.21 -6.57
C VAL A 502 -44.25 9.55 -7.19
N GLY A 503 -43.65 9.51 -8.38
CA GLY A 503 -43.07 10.67 -9.06
C GLY A 503 -41.59 10.96 -8.71
N ARG A 504 -40.99 10.21 -7.78
CA ARG A 504 -39.57 10.32 -7.40
C ARG A 504 -38.74 9.09 -7.79
N GLU A 505 -39.23 8.30 -8.74
CA GLU A 505 -38.65 6.99 -9.09
C GLU A 505 -37.23 7.06 -9.67
N ARG A 506 -36.84 8.24 -10.17
CA ARG A 506 -35.54 8.54 -10.78
C ARG A 506 -34.56 9.19 -9.81
N ASP A 507 -35.01 9.55 -8.61
CA ASP A 507 -34.13 10.15 -7.60
C ASP A 507 -33.14 9.08 -7.12
N PRO A 508 -31.83 9.39 -7.05
CA PRO A 508 -30.86 8.44 -6.53
C PRO A 508 -31.10 8.20 -5.04
N TRP A 509 -30.97 6.94 -4.63
CA TRP A 509 -30.92 6.63 -3.21
C TRP A 509 -29.52 6.94 -2.68
N LYS A 510 -29.46 7.97 -1.82
CA LYS A 510 -28.23 8.42 -1.20
C LYS A 510 -27.92 7.61 0.05
N VAL A 511 -26.71 7.08 0.11
CA VAL A 511 -26.28 6.23 1.23
C VAL A 511 -24.87 6.60 1.67
N HIS A 512 -24.61 6.55 2.97
CA HIS A 512 -23.29 6.76 3.52
C HIS A 512 -22.61 5.43 3.83
N ILE A 513 -21.37 5.28 3.40
CA ILE A 513 -20.48 4.19 3.80
C ILE A 513 -19.57 4.72 4.89
N VAL A 514 -19.47 3.96 5.97
CA VAL A 514 -18.65 4.27 7.13
C VAL A 514 -17.61 3.18 7.37
N MET A 515 -16.52 3.55 8.03
CA MET A 515 -15.50 2.63 8.52
C MET A 515 -15.31 2.75 10.03
N SER A 516 -14.80 1.68 10.63
CA SER A 516 -14.30 1.69 12.01
C SER A 516 -13.06 0.81 12.16
N ASN A 517 -12.10 1.31 12.95
CA ASN A 517 -10.89 0.59 13.35
C ASN A 517 -11.08 -0.23 14.65
N ARG A 518 -12.24 -0.09 15.31
CA ARG A 518 -12.55 -0.81 16.56
C ARG A 518 -12.63 -2.32 16.34
N MET A 519 -12.39 -3.07 17.41
CA MET A 519 -12.51 -4.53 17.38
C MET A 519 -13.98 -4.94 17.20
N PRO A 520 -14.27 -6.14 16.66
CA PRO A 520 -15.65 -6.58 16.38
C PRO A 520 -16.63 -6.45 17.56
N GLY A 521 -16.16 -6.66 18.79
CA GLY A 521 -16.98 -6.54 20.01
C GLY A 521 -17.29 -5.11 20.44
N GLU A 522 -16.62 -4.11 19.86
CA GLU A 522 -16.71 -2.69 20.24
C GLU A 522 -17.24 -1.82 19.09
N LEU A 523 -17.76 -2.46 18.03
CA LEU A 523 -18.24 -1.76 16.86
C LEU A 523 -19.44 -0.87 17.19
N PRO A 524 -19.40 0.41 16.80
CA PRO A 524 -20.51 1.33 17.03
C PRO A 524 -21.79 0.87 16.33
N ARG A 525 -22.94 1.17 16.94
CA ARG A 525 -24.26 0.79 16.41
C ARG A 525 -24.91 1.89 15.57
N SER A 526 -24.54 3.14 15.81
CA SER A 526 -25.10 4.32 15.15
C SER A 526 -24.01 5.36 14.88
N LEU A 527 -24.30 6.29 13.96
CA LEU A 527 -23.37 7.36 13.57
C LEU A 527 -23.05 8.33 14.73
N HIS A 528 -23.89 8.36 15.78
CA HIS A 528 -23.73 9.24 16.93
C HIS A 528 -22.68 8.74 17.93
N GLN A 529 -22.27 7.48 17.81
CA GLN A 529 -21.26 6.87 18.67
C GLN A 529 -19.86 7.13 18.13
N GLU A 530 -18.89 7.29 19.03
CA GLU A 530 -17.49 7.51 18.66
C GLU A 530 -16.87 6.28 17.97
N GLY A 531 -15.83 6.52 17.17
CA GLY A 531 -15.08 5.46 16.48
C GLY A 531 -15.64 5.07 15.11
N VAL A 532 -16.46 5.93 14.51
CA VAL A 532 -16.99 5.80 13.15
C VAL A 532 -16.50 6.96 12.29
N GLN A 533 -16.12 6.68 11.05
CA GLN A 533 -15.75 7.70 10.07
C GLN A 533 -16.49 7.46 8.75
N THR A 534 -17.04 8.51 8.16
CA THR A 534 -17.65 8.43 6.82
C THR A 534 -16.56 8.38 5.75
N VAL A 535 -16.66 7.40 4.87
CA VAL A 535 -15.64 7.09 3.84
C VAL A 535 -16.05 7.60 2.47
N CYS A 536 -17.30 7.33 2.09
CA CYS A 536 -17.88 7.80 0.83
C CYS A 536 -19.40 7.86 0.90
N ASN A 537 -19.98 8.60 -0.05
CA ASN A 537 -21.41 8.60 -0.31
C ASN A 537 -21.69 7.85 -1.62
N LEU A 538 -22.72 7.02 -1.62
CA LEU A 538 -23.22 6.33 -2.79
C LEU A 538 -24.50 6.99 -3.28
N ASP A 539 -24.55 7.34 -4.55
CA ASP A 539 -25.80 7.63 -5.26
C ASP A 539 -26.20 6.37 -6.03
N ILE A 540 -27.21 5.65 -5.54
CA ILE A 540 -27.69 4.39 -6.14
C ILE A 540 -28.90 4.65 -7.02
N PHE A 541 -28.75 4.42 -8.32
CA PHE A 541 -29.80 4.58 -9.32
C PHE A 541 -30.52 3.26 -9.54
N THR A 542 -31.85 3.25 -9.33
CA THR A 542 -32.67 2.03 -9.39
C THR A 542 -33.61 1.99 -10.59
N ASP A 543 -33.32 2.75 -11.65
CA ASP A 543 -34.13 2.85 -12.86
C ASP A 543 -34.37 1.48 -13.53
N ASN A 544 -33.36 0.62 -13.52
CA ASN A 544 -33.39 -0.71 -14.14
C ASN A 544 -33.68 -1.84 -13.14
N VAL A 545 -34.23 -1.50 -11.98
CA VAL A 545 -34.60 -2.48 -10.95
C VAL A 545 -36.13 -2.57 -10.89
N ASP A 546 -36.65 -3.79 -10.74
CA ASP A 546 -38.08 -4.04 -10.60
C ASP A 546 -38.69 -3.31 -9.39
N LYS A 547 -39.75 -2.54 -9.66
CA LYS A 547 -40.50 -1.78 -8.65
C LYS A 547 -41.91 -2.33 -8.50
N LYS A 548 -42.37 -2.51 -7.26
CA LYS A 548 -43.75 -2.92 -6.94
C LYS A 548 -44.50 -1.77 -6.30
N LEU A 549 -45.59 -1.31 -6.92
CA LEU A 549 -46.46 -0.28 -6.33
C LEU A 549 -47.25 -0.85 -5.15
N LYS A 550 -47.14 -0.19 -4.01
CA LYS A 550 -47.85 -0.51 -2.76
C LYS A 550 -48.89 0.56 -2.45
N ASN A 551 -49.90 0.19 -1.66
CA ASN A 551 -51.04 1.04 -1.29
C ASN A 551 -51.78 1.67 -2.50
N ARG A 552 -51.80 0.97 -3.65
CA ARG A 552 -52.39 1.48 -4.90
C ARG A 552 -53.92 1.53 -4.94
N HIS A 553 -54.59 0.92 -3.97
CA HIS A 553 -56.04 0.79 -3.99
C HIS A 553 -56.70 2.05 -3.46
N TRP A 554 -57.83 2.45 -4.05
CA TRP A 554 -58.56 3.67 -3.69
C TRP A 554 -58.99 3.73 -2.22
N TYR A 555 -59.17 2.58 -1.57
CA TYR A 555 -59.52 2.46 -0.16
C TYR A 555 -58.31 2.43 0.78
N SER A 556 -57.08 2.58 0.28
CA SER A 556 -55.90 2.64 1.13
C SER A 556 -55.79 4.03 1.76
N SER A 557 -55.85 4.09 3.09
CA SER A 557 -55.63 5.33 3.84
C SER A 557 -54.17 5.77 3.88
N LYS A 558 -53.24 4.89 3.49
CA LYS A 558 -51.80 5.15 3.49
C LYS A 558 -51.34 5.64 2.11
N PRO A 559 -50.33 6.52 2.03
CA PRO A 559 -49.80 6.98 0.75
C PRO A 559 -49.32 5.81 -0.13
N ALA A 560 -49.58 5.90 -1.44
CA ALA A 560 -49.01 5.00 -2.43
C ALA A 560 -47.50 5.22 -2.56
N PHE A 561 -46.74 4.13 -2.70
CA PHE A 561 -45.28 4.20 -2.83
C PHE A 561 -44.75 3.02 -3.64
N TRP A 562 -43.59 3.22 -4.27
CA TRP A 562 -42.85 2.16 -4.93
C TRP A 562 -41.96 1.45 -3.93
N ARG A 563 -42.02 0.11 -3.93
CA ARG A 563 -41.07 -0.73 -3.22
C ARG A 563 -40.12 -1.38 -4.22
N THR A 564 -38.84 -1.08 -4.09
CA THR A 564 -37.76 -1.62 -4.92
C THR A 564 -36.90 -2.54 -4.06
N SER A 565 -36.70 -3.78 -4.51
CA SER A 565 -35.82 -4.76 -3.86
C SER A 565 -34.60 -5.00 -4.74
N PHE A 566 -33.41 -4.81 -4.17
CA PHE A 566 -32.13 -5.01 -4.85
C PHE A 566 -31.07 -5.41 -3.84
N GLU A 567 -29.95 -5.87 -4.37
CA GLU A 567 -28.78 -6.24 -3.60
C GLU A 567 -27.65 -5.27 -3.90
N VAL A 568 -26.97 -4.82 -2.85
CA VAL A 568 -25.67 -4.14 -2.99
C VAL A 568 -24.60 -5.15 -2.65
N LYS A 569 -23.69 -5.36 -3.59
CA LYS A 569 -22.50 -6.18 -3.39
C LYS A 569 -21.31 -5.29 -3.16
N VAL A 570 -20.66 -5.46 -2.02
CA VAL A 570 -19.44 -4.75 -1.62
C VAL A 570 -18.27 -5.67 -1.87
N VAL A 571 -17.40 -5.32 -2.81
CA VAL A 571 -16.20 -6.09 -3.14
C VAL A 571 -14.99 -5.40 -2.54
N VAL A 572 -14.30 -6.10 -1.64
CA VAL A 572 -13.09 -5.62 -0.98
C VAL A 572 -11.87 -6.11 -1.75
N GLY A 573 -11.15 -5.18 -2.36
CA GLY A 573 -9.86 -5.44 -2.99
C GLY A 573 -8.70 -5.41 -1.97
N PRO A 574 -7.44 -5.50 -2.45
CA PRO A 574 -6.24 -5.37 -1.61
C PRO A 574 -6.25 -4.16 -0.67
N ALA A 575 -6.67 -3.01 -1.19
CA ALA A 575 -6.85 -1.77 -0.44
C ALA A 575 -7.95 -0.90 -1.08
N ASP A 576 -8.90 -1.54 -1.77
CA ASP A 576 -9.94 -0.91 -2.58
C ASP A 576 -11.32 -1.38 -2.08
N LEU A 577 -12.34 -0.57 -2.27
CA LEU A 577 -13.72 -0.88 -1.97
C LEU A 577 -14.61 -0.48 -3.15
N THR A 578 -15.18 -1.48 -3.82
CA THR A 578 -16.06 -1.27 -4.97
C THR A 578 -17.48 -1.75 -4.67
N PHE A 579 -18.45 -1.11 -5.32
CA PHE A 579 -19.87 -1.35 -5.08
C PHE A 579 -20.55 -1.76 -6.38
N GLN A 580 -21.38 -2.80 -6.31
CA GLN A 580 -22.14 -3.29 -7.45
C GLN A 580 -23.62 -3.40 -7.09
N LEU A 581 -24.48 -2.99 -8.02
CA LEU A 581 -25.92 -3.15 -7.89
C LEU A 581 -26.37 -4.46 -8.57
N TRP A 582 -27.14 -5.26 -7.86
CA TRP A 582 -27.65 -6.55 -8.31
C TRP A 582 -29.16 -6.63 -8.13
N SER A 583 -29.86 -7.33 -9.01
CA SER A 583 -31.28 -7.65 -8.86
C SER A 583 -31.57 -9.02 -9.47
N LYS A 584 -32.31 -9.87 -8.74
CA LYS A 584 -32.68 -11.23 -9.16
C LYS A 584 -31.49 -12.08 -9.62
N GLY A 585 -30.33 -11.92 -8.98
CA GLY A 585 -29.12 -12.67 -9.31
C GLY A 585 -28.34 -12.15 -10.52
N GLU A 586 -28.75 -11.04 -11.13
CA GLU A 586 -28.03 -10.40 -12.24
C GLU A 586 -27.45 -9.04 -11.82
N ARG A 587 -26.23 -8.77 -12.26
CA ARG A 587 -25.60 -7.45 -12.07
C ARG A 587 -26.32 -6.45 -12.97
N ILE A 588 -26.88 -5.41 -12.37
CA ILE A 588 -27.48 -4.32 -13.12
C ILE A 588 -26.37 -3.56 -13.85
N ARG A 589 -26.51 -3.44 -15.17
CA ARG A 589 -25.63 -2.66 -16.04
C ARG A 589 -26.47 -1.61 -16.75
N SER A 590 -25.96 -0.40 -16.91
CA SER A 590 -26.68 0.66 -17.62
C SER A 590 -25.71 1.56 -18.39
N LYS A 591 -26.24 2.42 -19.28
CA LYS A 591 -25.44 3.43 -20.00
C LYS A 591 -24.74 4.41 -19.04
N HIS A 592 -25.27 4.57 -17.83
CA HIS A 592 -24.65 5.29 -16.74
C HIS A 592 -24.28 4.32 -15.61
N GLU A 593 -23.28 4.67 -14.82
CA GLU A 593 -22.86 3.83 -13.69
C GLU A 593 -24.01 3.71 -12.67
N PRO A 594 -24.53 2.49 -12.38
CA PRO A 594 -25.70 2.33 -11.50
C PRO A 594 -25.45 2.79 -10.05
N ILE A 595 -24.19 2.88 -9.65
CA ILE A 595 -23.76 3.42 -8.37
C ILE A 595 -22.67 4.45 -8.67
N SER A 596 -22.91 5.71 -8.32
CA SER A 596 -21.86 6.72 -8.32
C SER A 596 -21.26 6.83 -6.91
N VAL A 597 -19.94 6.76 -6.81
CA VAL A 597 -19.21 6.82 -5.53
C VAL A 597 -18.58 8.20 -5.37
N HIS A 598 -18.90 8.89 -4.29
CA HIS A 598 -18.32 10.18 -3.92
C HIS A 598 -17.46 10.02 -2.67
N TRP A 599 -16.16 9.86 -2.88
CA TRP A 599 -15.19 9.68 -1.80
C TRP A 599 -15.01 10.95 -0.96
N MET A 600 -14.94 10.78 0.36
CA MET A 600 -14.54 11.84 1.27
C MET A 600 -13.02 12.06 1.16
N PRO A 601 -12.52 13.28 1.44
CA PRO A 601 -11.08 13.49 1.57
C PRO A 601 -10.51 12.64 2.71
N ALA A 602 -9.26 12.20 2.54
CA ALA A 602 -8.49 11.59 3.62
C ALA A 602 -8.05 12.69 4.58
N ASP A 603 -8.78 12.87 5.68
CA ASP A 603 -8.48 13.92 6.67
C ASP A 603 -7.51 13.44 7.75
N ASP A 604 -6.82 14.40 8.37
CA ASP A 604 -6.02 14.21 9.58
C ASP A 604 -6.97 13.94 10.76
N VAL A 605 -7.32 12.68 10.98
CA VAL A 605 -8.10 12.32 12.17
C VAL A 605 -7.11 12.03 13.29
N GLY A 606 -6.92 13.02 14.17
CA GLY A 606 -6.23 12.84 15.43
C GLY A 606 -6.85 11.65 16.17
N PHE A 607 -6.04 10.61 16.38
CA PHE A 607 -6.36 9.50 17.26
C PHE A 607 -6.05 9.86 18.71
#